data_AF-A0A7Y9MDH2-F1
#
_entry.id   AF-A0A7Y9MDH2-F1
#
_cell.length_a   1.000
_cell.length_b   1.000
_cell.length_c   1.000
_cell.angle_alpha   90.00
_cell.angle_beta   90.00
_cell.angle_gamma   90.00
#
_symmetry.space_group_name_H-M   'P 1'
#
loop_
_entity.id
_entity.type
_entity.pdbx_description
1 polymer ?
#
loop_
_entity_poly.entity_id
_entity_poly.type
_entity_poly.pdbx_seq_one_letter_code
_entity_poly.pdbx_strand_id
1 'polypeptide(L)'
;MQKVYEDVESDAGEVTRYRKHGNGKGYVALKATAHATSEIVETAYVEPGAEIAAGVYIGAGSWIDRDAFVAAGAFIGSNVHIGRSASVGRSARIGSGSRIGDGVRVADGVRIPRDSVVQDDVLGEVARAA
;
A
#
# COMPACT_ATOMS: atom_id res chain seq x y z
N MET A 1 -24.59 11.35 10.30
CA MET A 1 -23.30 11.58 9.60
C MET A 1 -23.35 10.93 8.23
N GLN A 2 -23.31 11.72 7.17
CA GLN A 2 -23.22 11.22 5.80
C GLN A 2 -21.83 10.58 5.64
N LYS A 3 -21.75 9.32 5.23
CA LYS A 3 -20.46 8.72 4.88
C LYS A 3 -19.96 9.46 3.65
N VAL A 4 -18.85 10.19 3.80
CA VAL A 4 -18.20 10.87 2.68
C VAL A 4 -17.52 9.80 1.84
N TYR A 5 -18.02 9.62 0.63
CA TYR A 5 -17.42 8.77 -0.40
C TYR A 5 -16.93 9.68 -1.52
N GLU A 6 -15.75 9.38 -2.04
CA GLU A 6 -15.20 10.07 -3.20
C GLU A 6 -15.20 9.08 -4.37
N ASP A 7 -15.85 9.47 -5.46
CA ASP A 7 -15.88 8.70 -6.70
C ASP A 7 -14.80 9.28 -7.61
N VAL A 8 -13.83 8.45 -7.99
CA VAL A 8 -12.75 8.80 -8.91
C VAL A 8 -12.96 8.02 -10.20
N GLU A 9 -13.07 8.72 -11.31
CA GLU A 9 -13.16 8.14 -12.65
C GLU A 9 -11.76 8.12 -13.27
N SER A 10 -11.33 6.96 -13.74
CA SER A 10 -10.10 6.83 -14.54
C SER A 10 -10.34 7.27 -16.00
N ASP A 11 -9.27 7.53 -16.74
CA ASP A 11 -9.34 7.86 -18.17
C ASP A 11 -10.02 6.78 -19.03
N ALA A 12 -10.10 5.54 -18.52
CA ALA A 12 -10.81 4.43 -19.15
C ALA A 12 -12.31 4.39 -18.83
N GLY A 13 -12.83 5.37 -18.09
CA GLY A 13 -14.22 5.44 -17.63
C GLY A 13 -14.55 4.51 -16.46
N GLU A 14 -13.55 3.87 -15.85
CA GLU A 14 -13.77 3.06 -14.64
C GLU A 14 -13.93 3.99 -13.44
N VAL A 15 -15.08 3.90 -12.76
CA VAL A 15 -15.35 4.64 -11.52
C VAL A 15 -14.99 3.79 -10.31
N THR A 16 -14.03 4.25 -9.52
CA THR A 16 -13.67 3.67 -8.22
C THR A 16 -14.20 4.57 -7.11
N ARG A 17 -15.00 3.99 -6.22
CA ARG A 17 -15.48 4.66 -5.00
C ARG A 17 -14.54 4.39 -3.85
N TYR A 18 -14.15 5.44 -3.13
CA TYR A 18 -13.30 5.39 -1.94
C TYR A 18 -14.06 5.82 -0.69
N ARG A 19 -13.68 5.24 0.44
CA ARG A 19 -14.06 5.68 1.79
C ARG A 19 -12.83 6.13 2.55
N LYS A 20 -13.00 7.03 3.51
CA LYS A 20 -11.94 7.37 4.47
C LYS A 20 -11.72 6.23 5.46
N HIS A 21 -10.47 5.83 5.67
CA HIS A 21 -10.11 4.88 6.72
C HIS A 21 -10.40 5.46 8.11
N GLY A 22 -10.78 4.60 9.07
CA GLY A 22 -11.11 5.04 10.43
C GLY A 22 -9.93 5.71 11.13
N ASN A 23 -8.73 5.16 10.92
CA ASN A 23 -7.46 5.58 11.49
C ASN A 23 -6.53 6.16 10.40
N GLY A 24 -6.13 7.42 10.54
CA GLY A 24 -5.29 8.17 9.59
C GLY A 24 -6.04 8.90 8.45
N LYS A 25 -7.29 8.54 8.14
CA LYS A 25 -8.15 9.19 7.12
C LYS A 25 -7.64 9.13 5.66
N GLY A 26 -6.81 8.16 5.32
CA GLY A 26 -6.48 7.82 3.93
C GLY A 26 -7.66 7.23 3.16
N TYR A 27 -7.52 7.16 1.84
CA TYR A 27 -8.54 6.68 0.91
C TYR A 27 -8.41 5.17 0.71
N VAL A 28 -9.52 4.46 0.94
CA VAL A 28 -9.60 3.00 0.74
C VAL A 28 -10.73 2.71 -0.21
N ALA A 29 -10.42 2.11 -1.36
CA ALA A 29 -11.42 1.70 -2.32
C ALA A 29 -12.45 0.77 -1.65
N LEU A 30 -13.71 0.81 -2.06
CA LEU A 30 -14.75 -0.03 -1.46
C LEU A 30 -14.50 -1.53 -1.65
N LYS A 31 -13.76 -1.90 -2.70
CA LYS A 31 -13.35 -3.27 -3.01
C LYS A 31 -12.02 -3.66 -2.36
N ALA A 32 -11.41 -2.78 -1.59
CA ALA A 32 -10.21 -3.07 -0.80
C ALA A 32 -10.56 -3.42 0.65
N THR A 33 -9.67 -4.14 1.31
CA THR A 33 -9.77 -4.40 2.75
C THR A 33 -8.65 -3.70 3.50
N ALA A 34 -8.99 -3.11 4.63
CA ALA A 34 -8.02 -2.50 5.52
C ALA A 34 -8.41 -2.78 6.96
N HIS A 35 -7.50 -3.39 7.70
CA HIS A 35 -7.72 -3.72 9.09
C HIS A 35 -7.86 -2.44 9.93
N ALA A 36 -8.79 -2.42 10.88
CA ALA A 36 -9.13 -1.20 11.65
C ALA A 36 -7.94 -0.63 12.45
N THR A 37 -6.97 -1.48 12.83
CA THR A 37 -5.75 -1.05 13.55
C THR A 37 -4.62 -0.61 12.64
N SER A 38 -4.74 -0.76 11.31
CA SER A 38 -3.80 -0.11 10.41
C SER A 38 -3.97 1.41 10.49
N GLU A 39 -2.92 2.16 10.17
CA GLU A 39 -2.97 3.60 10.01
C GLU A 39 -2.69 3.93 8.55
N ILE A 40 -3.70 4.46 7.87
CA ILE A 40 -3.60 4.88 6.47
C ILE A 40 -3.72 6.39 6.50
N VAL A 41 -2.60 7.08 6.37
CA VAL A 41 -2.52 8.52 6.54
C VAL A 41 -3.27 9.23 5.40
N GLU A 42 -3.81 10.41 5.70
CA GLU A 42 -4.47 11.27 4.72
C GLU A 42 -3.62 11.43 3.45
N THR A 43 -4.29 11.46 2.31
CA THR A 43 -3.74 11.45 0.94
C THR A 43 -3.10 10.14 0.46
N ALA A 44 -2.97 9.11 1.30
CA ALA A 44 -2.64 7.77 0.81
C ALA A 44 -3.86 7.10 0.16
N TYR A 45 -3.62 6.30 -0.88
CA TYR A 45 -4.62 5.55 -1.63
C TYR A 45 -4.38 4.05 -1.51
N VAL A 46 -5.45 3.30 -1.32
CA VAL A 46 -5.49 1.83 -1.36
C VAL A 46 -6.51 1.42 -2.41
N GLU A 47 -6.02 0.83 -3.49
CA GLU A 47 -6.77 0.49 -4.68
C GLU A 47 -7.62 -0.79 -4.55
N PRO A 48 -8.62 -1.00 -5.42
CA PRO A 48 -9.45 -2.20 -5.42
C PRO A 48 -8.65 -3.51 -5.32
N GLY A 49 -9.16 -4.45 -4.51
CA GLY A 49 -8.52 -5.75 -4.32
C GLY A 49 -7.31 -5.74 -3.38
N ALA A 50 -6.73 -4.58 -3.07
CA ALA A 50 -5.63 -4.51 -2.12
C ALA A 50 -6.08 -4.90 -0.69
N GLU A 51 -5.19 -5.55 0.03
CA GLU A 51 -5.42 -6.10 1.36
C GLU A 51 -4.38 -5.57 2.37
N ILE A 52 -4.84 -4.76 3.32
CA ILE A 52 -3.99 -4.15 4.35
C ILE A 52 -4.24 -4.82 5.71
N ALA A 53 -3.23 -5.53 6.20
CA ALA A 53 -3.30 -6.28 7.45
C ALA A 53 -3.19 -5.40 8.71
N ALA A 54 -3.33 -6.02 9.88
CA ALA A 54 -3.32 -5.34 11.18
C ALA A 54 -1.99 -4.62 11.46
N GLY A 55 -2.08 -3.43 12.07
CA GLY A 55 -0.92 -2.66 12.54
C GLY A 55 0.02 -2.15 11.44
N VAL A 56 -0.41 -2.20 10.17
CA VAL A 56 0.33 -1.59 9.06
C VAL A 56 0.26 -0.06 9.17
N TYR A 57 1.37 0.61 8.89
CA TYR A 57 1.40 2.06 8.69
C TYR A 57 1.63 2.38 7.21
N ILE A 58 0.80 3.26 6.64
CA ILE A 58 0.94 3.79 5.28
C ILE A 58 1.01 5.31 5.33
N GLY A 59 2.18 5.86 5.01
CA GLY A 59 2.42 7.30 5.02
C GLY A 59 1.70 8.06 3.92
N ALA A 60 1.52 9.36 4.13
CA ALA A 60 0.85 10.28 3.20
C ALA A 60 1.39 10.19 1.78
N GLY A 61 0.50 10.38 0.80
CA GLY A 61 0.82 10.35 -0.64
C GLY A 61 1.28 9.00 -1.17
N SER A 62 1.22 7.93 -0.37
CA SER A 62 1.55 6.58 -0.84
C SER A 62 0.39 5.96 -1.60
N TRP A 63 0.72 5.12 -2.57
CA TRP A 63 -0.22 4.42 -3.42
C TRP A 63 0.00 2.93 -3.29
N ILE A 64 -1.02 2.21 -2.80
CA ILE A 64 -1.05 0.75 -2.77
C ILE A 64 -1.94 0.30 -3.91
N ASP A 65 -1.34 -0.23 -4.96
CA ASP A 65 -2.03 -0.57 -6.21
C ASP A 65 -2.87 -1.85 -6.07
N ARG A 66 -3.64 -2.14 -7.12
CA ARG A 66 -4.64 -3.20 -7.17
C ARG A 66 -4.06 -4.55 -6.79
N ASP A 67 -4.83 -5.30 -6.02
CA ASP A 67 -4.50 -6.66 -5.59
C ASP A 67 -3.17 -6.79 -4.81
N ALA A 68 -2.57 -5.68 -4.37
CA ALA A 68 -1.37 -5.72 -3.55
C ALA A 68 -1.70 -6.15 -2.11
N PHE A 69 -0.76 -6.87 -1.48
CA PHE A 69 -0.90 -7.34 -0.11
C PHE A 69 0.15 -6.71 0.80
N VAL A 70 -0.27 -6.09 1.90
CA VAL A 70 0.63 -5.53 2.91
C VAL A 70 0.40 -6.24 4.24
N ALA A 71 1.36 -7.08 4.62
CA ALA A 71 1.26 -7.96 5.77
C ALA A 71 1.46 -7.22 7.11
N ALA A 72 1.04 -7.87 8.19
CA ALA A 72 0.89 -7.24 9.50
C ALA A 72 2.18 -6.55 10.00
N GLY A 73 2.00 -5.36 10.58
CA GLY A 73 3.08 -4.57 11.16
C GLY A 73 4.10 -4.01 10.16
N ALA A 74 3.87 -4.14 8.84
CA ALA A 74 4.72 -3.50 7.86
C ALA A 74 4.63 -1.96 7.96
N PHE A 75 5.72 -1.28 7.62
CA PHE A 75 5.82 0.16 7.57
C PHE A 75 6.07 0.61 6.14
N ILE A 76 5.15 1.39 5.59
CA ILE A 76 5.26 2.03 4.29
C ILE A 76 5.44 3.54 4.54
N GLY A 77 6.62 4.07 4.21
CA GLY A 77 6.90 5.50 4.32
C GLY A 77 6.05 6.34 3.36
N SER A 78 6.10 7.67 3.51
CA SER A 78 5.36 8.59 2.62
C SER A 78 5.82 8.54 1.16
N ASN A 79 4.91 8.83 0.23
CA ASN A 79 5.16 8.87 -1.21
C ASN A 79 5.76 7.55 -1.75
N VAL A 80 5.33 6.41 -1.21
CA VAL A 80 5.74 5.10 -1.71
C VAL A 80 4.70 4.57 -2.69
N HIS A 81 5.15 3.97 -3.78
CA HIS A 81 4.29 3.19 -4.67
C HIS A 81 4.53 1.70 -4.45
N ILE A 82 3.50 0.95 -4.07
CA ILE A 82 3.48 -0.51 -4.08
C ILE A 82 2.70 -0.97 -5.31
N GLY A 83 3.38 -1.59 -6.26
CA GLY A 83 2.83 -2.02 -7.55
C GLY A 83 1.76 -3.11 -7.43
N ARG A 84 1.07 -3.35 -8.54
CA ARG A 84 -0.06 -4.27 -8.61
C ARG A 84 0.39 -5.68 -8.26
N SER A 85 -0.43 -6.37 -7.46
CA SER A 85 -0.14 -7.74 -7.00
C SER A 85 1.19 -7.91 -6.25
N ALA A 86 1.86 -6.82 -5.86
CA ALA A 86 3.05 -6.89 -5.03
C ALA A 86 2.67 -7.32 -3.60
N SER A 87 3.61 -7.98 -2.92
CA SER A 87 3.43 -8.36 -1.52
C SER A 87 4.55 -7.80 -0.65
N VAL A 88 4.15 -7.18 0.46
CA VAL A 88 5.06 -6.66 1.48
C VAL A 88 4.92 -7.51 2.74
N GLY A 89 5.99 -8.21 3.10
CA GLY A 89 6.04 -9.13 4.22
C GLY A 89 5.88 -8.48 5.60
N ARG A 90 5.65 -9.31 6.60
CA ARG A 90 5.40 -8.87 7.99
C ARG A 90 6.57 -8.06 8.50
N SER A 91 6.27 -6.95 9.15
CA SER A 91 7.28 -6.04 9.72
C SER A 91 8.35 -5.54 8.74
N ALA A 92 8.14 -5.69 7.42
CA ALA A 92 9.01 -5.06 6.43
C ALA A 92 8.90 -3.54 6.52
N ARG A 93 9.96 -2.83 6.14
CA ARG A 93 10.02 -1.37 6.16
C ARG A 93 10.41 -0.86 4.78
N ILE A 94 9.51 -0.11 4.15
CA ILE A 94 9.72 0.54 2.87
C ILE A 94 9.98 2.02 3.13
N GLY A 95 11.16 2.51 2.79
CA GLY A 95 11.53 3.91 2.96
C GLY A 95 10.73 4.82 2.04
N SER A 96 10.45 6.05 2.50
CA SER A 96 9.75 7.07 1.73
C SER A 96 10.34 7.30 0.33
N GLY A 97 9.50 7.66 -0.63
CA GLY A 97 9.91 7.95 -2.02
C GLY A 97 10.21 6.70 -2.86
N SER A 98 10.11 5.51 -2.27
CA SER A 98 10.44 4.26 -2.96
C SER A 98 9.33 3.78 -3.88
N ARG A 99 9.71 2.96 -4.88
CA ARG A 99 8.79 2.28 -5.79
C ARG A 99 9.07 0.78 -5.77
N ILE A 100 8.05 0.01 -5.42
CA ILE A 100 8.06 -1.45 -5.47
C ILE A 100 7.27 -1.85 -6.71
N GLY A 101 7.90 -2.62 -7.59
CA GLY A 101 7.35 -3.05 -8.86
C GLY A 101 6.15 -3.98 -8.76
N ASP A 102 5.48 -4.21 -9.89
CA ASP A 102 4.37 -5.13 -10.02
C ASP A 102 4.82 -6.57 -9.69
N GLY A 103 4.01 -7.29 -8.90
CA GLY A 103 4.26 -8.69 -8.54
C GLY A 103 5.46 -8.94 -7.62
N VAL A 104 6.22 -7.90 -7.25
CA VAL A 104 7.40 -8.01 -6.38
C VAL A 104 7.01 -8.55 -5.00
N ARG A 105 7.86 -9.41 -4.43
CA ARG A 105 7.67 -9.97 -3.08
C ARG A 105 8.78 -9.51 -2.14
N VAL A 106 8.46 -8.58 -1.25
CA VAL A 106 9.34 -8.14 -0.18
C VAL A 106 9.15 -9.10 1.00
N ALA A 107 10.23 -9.77 1.44
CA ALA A 107 10.15 -10.75 2.51
C ALA A 107 9.94 -10.12 3.91
N ASP A 108 9.60 -10.96 4.89
CA ASP A 108 9.37 -10.54 6.28
C ASP A 108 10.60 -9.86 6.91
N GLY A 109 10.40 -8.67 7.45
CA GLY A 109 11.41 -7.89 8.17
C GLY A 109 12.45 -7.20 7.29
N VAL A 110 12.31 -7.27 5.97
CA VAL A 110 13.21 -6.61 5.01
C VAL A 110 13.12 -5.10 5.16
N ARG A 111 14.25 -4.41 4.96
CA ARG A 111 14.32 -2.96 4.97
C ARG A 111 14.75 -2.46 3.60
N ILE A 112 13.85 -1.78 2.91
CA ILE A 112 14.13 -1.06 1.67
C ILE A 112 14.44 0.39 2.06
N PRO A 113 15.61 0.93 1.69
CA PRO A 113 15.97 2.32 1.96
C PRO A 113 14.99 3.32 1.33
N ARG A 114 15.14 4.61 1.66
CA ARG A 114 14.40 5.68 0.99
C ARG A 114 14.82 5.76 -0.49
N ASP A 115 13.94 6.33 -1.31
CA ASP A 115 14.19 6.64 -2.72
C ASP A 115 14.68 5.43 -3.56
N SER A 116 14.29 4.22 -3.14
CA SER A 116 14.72 2.98 -3.78
C SER A 116 13.73 2.52 -4.84
N VAL A 117 14.21 1.85 -5.88
CA VAL A 117 13.37 1.23 -6.91
C VAL A 117 13.66 -0.26 -6.94
N VAL A 118 12.62 -1.08 -6.74
CA VAL A 118 12.68 -2.53 -6.91
C VAL A 118 11.86 -2.88 -8.14
N GLN A 119 12.52 -3.35 -9.19
CA GLN A 119 11.91 -3.61 -10.50
C GLN A 119 11.19 -4.97 -10.53
N ASP A 120 10.14 -5.06 -11.36
CA ASP A 120 9.27 -6.22 -11.58
C ASP A 120 10.04 -7.50 -11.96
N ASP A 121 11.15 -7.34 -12.70
CA ASP A 121 11.95 -8.44 -13.28
C ASP A 121 12.90 -9.11 -12.27
N VAL A 122 12.99 -8.58 -11.05
CA VAL A 122 13.56 -9.37 -9.96
C VAL A 122 12.47 -10.37 -9.57
N LEU A 123 12.60 -11.63 -10.02
CA LEU A 123 11.91 -12.83 -9.47
C LEU A 123 12.30 -13.07 -8.00
N GLY A 124 12.34 -11.99 -7.22
CA GLY A 124 13.34 -11.70 -6.23
C GLY A 124 12.70 -11.54 -4.89
N GLU A 125 12.77 -12.62 -4.15
CA GLU A 125 12.88 -12.53 -2.70
C GLU A 125 13.96 -11.47 -2.39
N VAL A 126 13.54 -10.27 -1.96
CA VAL A 126 14.48 -9.28 -1.42
C VAL A 126 14.89 -9.85 -0.07
N ALA A 127 15.88 -10.75 -0.06
CA ALA A 127 16.29 -11.47 1.13
C ALA A 127 16.90 -10.50 2.15
N ARG A 128 16.69 -10.81 3.43
CA ARG A 128 17.16 -10.00 4.58
C ARG A 128 18.63 -9.63 4.41
N ALA A 129 18.94 -8.33 4.48
CA ALA A 129 20.28 -7.91 4.89
C ALA A 129 20.51 -8.42 6.33
N ALA A 130 21.55 -9.23 6.50
CA ALA A 130 22.00 -9.81 7.77
C ALA A 130 22.33 -8.72 8.80
#